data_AF-A0A0C2DG71-F1
#
_entry.id   AF-A0A0C2DG71-F1
#
_cell.length_a   1.000
_cell.length_b   1.000
_cell.length_c   1.000
_cell.angle_alpha   90.00
_cell.angle_beta   90.00
_cell.angle_gamma   90.00
#
_symmetry.space_group_name_H-M   'P 1'
#
loop_
_entity.id
_entity.type
_entity.pdbx_description
1 polymer ?
#
loop_
_entity_poly.entity_id
_entity_poly.type
_entity_poly.pdbx_seq_one_letter_code
_entity_poly.pdbx_strand_id
1 'polypeptide(L)'
;MPEKLVALATRGADKILLAVLRRLFIANQPALAPAQFEQLVTRLQRYVDPALLADPQRVLAPPLVLPKPRVVQRQPLLARGREVGIDEHLSFDTPYTPYDPAYQPEYATYPEIAQTHLWSWRHLDPAPASILLTHGWGAGPWWMHRHEYDVPALFHGLGLDVHYYLAPFHARRTPAGARMGGQLHPSSDLVRTNEAFIQTAIELGTVISLILKRNSAPVGMMGSSLGGYTSALMASIDARLDFVIPVMPPASMAHLLWDHGGGDPMRAQAEALGMTRARFHHFWSLHSPLTHRPKVAWDRRLIITGLGDTLVTADHTRALWEHWDRPRHFRFPGGHAWQVQRKRYHREVGQFLRDIGLLGGR
;
A
#
# COMPACT_ATOMS: atom_id res chain seq x y z
N MET A 1 25.22 19.21 0.42
CA MET A 1 25.88 18.04 -0.21
C MET A 1 25.40 17.90 -1.64
N PRO A 2 26.27 17.60 -2.60
CA PRO A 2 25.89 17.27 -3.97
C PRO A 2 24.88 16.11 -3.99
N GLU A 3 23.84 16.20 -4.82
CA GLU A 3 22.74 15.21 -4.87
C GLU A 3 23.23 13.78 -5.12
N LYS A 4 24.27 13.64 -5.94
CA LYS A 4 24.93 12.36 -6.23
C LYS A 4 25.53 11.71 -4.97
N LEU A 5 26.04 12.49 -4.03
CA LEU A 5 26.61 11.98 -2.77
C LEU A 5 25.51 11.48 -1.82
N VAL A 6 24.37 12.18 -1.74
CA VAL A 6 23.22 11.76 -0.94
C VAL A 6 22.59 10.48 -1.51
N ALA A 7 22.44 10.42 -2.83
CA ALA A 7 21.97 9.21 -3.52
C ALA A 7 22.93 8.03 -3.30
N LEU A 8 24.25 8.25 -3.34
CA LEU A 8 25.23 7.19 -3.11
C LEU A 8 25.17 6.65 -1.67
N ALA A 9 25.06 7.52 -0.67
CA ALA A 9 24.97 7.12 0.73
C ALA A 9 23.69 6.30 1.02
N THR A 10 22.56 6.72 0.45
CA THR A 10 21.28 6.02 0.63
C THR A 10 21.23 4.64 -0.03
N ARG A 11 21.95 4.43 -1.14
CA ARG A 11 22.12 3.09 -1.76
C ARG A 11 22.75 2.06 -0.82
N GLY A 12 23.73 2.47 0.00
CA GLY A 12 24.40 1.54 0.93
C GLY A 12 23.45 1.02 2.00
N ALA A 13 22.61 1.91 2.53
CA ALA A 13 21.55 1.60 3.47
C ALA A 13 20.47 0.67 2.88
N ASP A 14 20.02 0.93 1.66
CA ASP A 14 18.97 0.13 1.00
C ASP A 14 19.41 -1.33 0.77
N LYS A 15 20.70 -1.57 0.50
CA LYS A 15 21.25 -2.94 0.40
C LYS A 15 21.19 -3.70 1.73
N ILE A 16 21.44 -3.01 2.85
CA ILE A 16 21.32 -3.60 4.19
C ILE A 16 19.85 -3.90 4.49
N LEU A 17 18.94 -2.97 4.19
CA LEU A 17 17.50 -3.20 4.32
C LEU A 17 17.06 -4.41 3.50
N LEU A 18 17.44 -4.51 2.23
CA LEU A 18 17.10 -5.65 1.37
C LEU A 18 17.60 -6.98 1.96
N ALA A 19 18.81 -7.03 2.52
CA ALA A 19 19.34 -8.22 3.17
C ALA A 19 18.54 -8.61 4.43
N VAL A 20 18.13 -7.62 5.23
CA VAL A 20 17.28 -7.82 6.41
C VAL A 20 15.89 -8.30 6.01
N LEU A 21 15.26 -7.67 5.01
CA LEU A 21 13.98 -8.08 4.45
C LEU A 21 14.05 -9.54 3.99
N ARG A 22 15.03 -9.90 3.16
CA ARG A 22 15.22 -11.30 2.73
C ARG A 22 15.26 -12.26 3.91
N ARG A 23 16.05 -11.97 4.94
CA ARG A 23 16.14 -12.83 6.13
C ARG A 23 14.80 -12.96 6.87
N LEU A 24 14.02 -11.90 6.94
CA LEU A 24 12.71 -11.89 7.59
C LEU A 24 11.62 -12.59 6.77
N PHE A 25 11.66 -12.46 5.44
CA PHE A 25 10.78 -13.17 4.50
C PHE A 25 11.06 -14.68 4.45
N ILE A 26 12.33 -15.09 4.58
CA ILE A 26 12.78 -16.49 4.42
C ILE A 26 12.74 -17.28 5.74
N ALA A 27 12.72 -16.61 6.90
CA ALA A 27 12.87 -17.28 8.19
C ALA A 27 11.73 -18.29 8.48
N ASN A 28 12.11 -19.57 8.47
CA ASN A 28 11.40 -20.72 9.05
C ASN A 28 10.08 -21.13 8.38
N GLN A 29 10.06 -21.33 7.05
CA GLN A 29 9.06 -22.22 6.47
C GLN A 29 9.64 -23.62 6.24
N PRO A 30 8.91 -24.70 6.61
CA PRO A 30 9.34 -26.06 6.33
C PRO A 30 9.41 -26.31 4.83
N ALA A 31 10.26 -27.24 4.44
CA ALA A 31 10.35 -27.71 3.06
C ALA A 31 8.97 -28.19 2.57
N LEU A 32 8.51 -27.66 1.44
CA LEU A 32 7.29 -28.13 0.76
C LEU A 32 7.53 -29.50 0.13
N ALA A 33 6.70 -30.48 0.49
CA ALA A 33 6.65 -31.77 -0.20
C ALA A 33 5.94 -31.62 -1.57
N PRO A 34 6.23 -32.47 -2.57
CA PRO A 34 5.58 -32.37 -3.90
C PRO A 34 4.06 -32.36 -3.86
N ALA A 35 3.43 -33.20 -3.03
CA ALA A 35 1.98 -33.22 -2.88
C ALA A 35 1.40 -31.91 -2.32
N GLN A 36 2.11 -31.27 -1.38
CA GLN A 36 1.71 -29.97 -0.82
C GLN A 36 1.87 -28.85 -1.85
N PHE A 37 2.87 -28.95 -2.73
CA PHE A 37 3.07 -27.99 -3.81
C PHE A 37 1.95 -28.07 -4.86
N GLU A 38 1.55 -29.27 -5.28
CA GLU A 38 0.42 -29.44 -6.21
C GLU A 38 -0.91 -28.93 -5.60
N GLN A 39 -1.13 -29.15 -4.30
CA GLN A 39 -2.26 -28.57 -3.58
C GLN A 39 -2.20 -27.03 -3.55
N LEU A 40 -1.02 -26.45 -3.28
CA LEU A 40 -0.83 -25.00 -3.31
C LEU A 40 -1.13 -24.43 -4.70
N VAL A 41 -0.58 -25.03 -5.76
CA VAL A 41 -0.84 -24.64 -7.15
C VAL A 41 -2.33 -24.69 -7.47
N THR A 42 -3.01 -25.76 -7.07
CA THR A 42 -4.47 -25.93 -7.27
C THR A 42 -5.25 -24.84 -6.55
N ARG A 43 -4.91 -24.53 -5.30
CA ARG A 43 -5.53 -23.43 -4.54
C ARG A 43 -5.31 -22.08 -5.22
N LEU A 44 -4.10 -21.83 -5.73
CA LEU A 44 -3.74 -20.56 -6.34
C LEU A 44 -4.48 -20.26 -7.66
N GLN A 45 -4.98 -21.29 -8.36
CA GLN A 45 -5.77 -21.11 -9.60
C GLN A 45 -6.99 -20.20 -9.38
N ARG A 46 -7.55 -20.19 -8.17
CA ARG A 46 -8.71 -19.36 -7.82
C ARG A 46 -8.43 -17.86 -7.98
N TYR A 47 -7.22 -17.41 -7.66
CA TYR A 47 -6.87 -15.98 -7.73
C TYR A 47 -6.52 -15.51 -9.15
N VAL A 48 -6.33 -16.45 -10.07
CA VAL A 48 -5.91 -16.17 -11.45
C VAL A 48 -6.95 -16.58 -12.48
N ASP A 49 -8.16 -16.90 -12.02
CA ASP A 49 -9.30 -17.16 -12.89
C ASP A 49 -9.47 -16.00 -13.90
N PRO A 50 -9.52 -16.27 -15.22
CA PRO A 50 -9.58 -15.21 -16.22
C PRO A 50 -10.80 -14.29 -16.06
N ALA A 51 -11.95 -14.81 -15.62
CA ALA A 51 -13.14 -13.99 -15.39
C ALA A 51 -13.00 -13.12 -14.13
N LEU A 52 -12.27 -13.59 -13.10
CA LEU A 52 -11.89 -12.77 -11.95
C LEU A 52 -10.90 -11.67 -12.35
N LEU A 53 -9.89 -11.96 -13.17
CA LEU A 53 -8.93 -10.94 -13.59
C LEU A 53 -9.55 -9.90 -14.53
N ALA A 54 -10.56 -10.29 -15.33
CA ALA A 54 -11.33 -9.37 -16.15
C ALA A 54 -12.26 -8.46 -15.33
N ASP A 55 -12.80 -8.96 -14.22
CA ASP A 55 -13.63 -8.20 -13.29
C ASP A 55 -13.23 -8.44 -11.83
N PRO A 56 -12.17 -7.77 -11.35
CA PRO A 56 -11.67 -7.98 -10.00
C PRO A 56 -12.65 -7.46 -8.92
N GLN A 57 -13.64 -6.63 -9.28
CA GLN A 57 -14.63 -6.13 -8.31
C GLN A 57 -15.48 -7.25 -7.73
N ARG A 58 -15.61 -8.40 -8.40
CA ARG A 58 -16.29 -9.59 -7.87
C ARG A 58 -15.77 -10.05 -6.51
N VAL A 59 -14.50 -9.74 -6.21
CA VAL A 59 -13.84 -10.11 -4.96
C VAL A 59 -13.31 -8.89 -4.21
N LEU A 60 -12.92 -7.83 -4.90
CA LEU A 60 -12.27 -6.65 -4.29
C LEU A 60 -13.23 -5.51 -3.92
N ALA A 61 -14.51 -5.59 -4.30
CA ALA A 61 -15.46 -4.50 -4.06
C ALA A 61 -15.76 -4.32 -2.55
N PRO A 62 -15.97 -3.07 -2.09
CA PRO A 62 -16.47 -2.83 -0.74
C PRO A 62 -17.90 -3.33 -0.57
N PRO A 63 -18.36 -3.57 0.67
CA PRO A 63 -19.73 -3.97 0.94
C PRO A 63 -20.71 -2.85 0.58
N LEU A 64 -21.91 -3.22 0.13
CA LEU A 64 -23.00 -2.27 -0.11
C LEU A 64 -23.46 -1.57 1.18
N VAL A 65 -23.49 -2.32 2.28
CA VAL A 65 -23.82 -1.80 3.60
C VAL A 65 -22.52 -1.48 4.33
N LEU A 66 -22.26 -0.18 4.53
CA LEU A 66 -21.04 0.25 5.21
C LEU A 66 -21.10 -0.09 6.70
N PRO A 67 -19.98 -0.57 7.29
CA PRO A 67 -19.89 -0.75 8.73
C PRO A 67 -19.99 0.61 9.43
N LYS A 68 -20.43 0.61 10.70
CA LYS A 68 -20.48 1.80 11.53
C LYS A 68 -19.17 1.93 12.31
N PRO A 69 -18.32 2.94 12.02
CA PRO A 69 -17.06 3.10 12.75
C PRO A 69 -17.30 3.52 14.19
N ARG A 70 -16.66 2.82 15.13
CA ARG A 70 -16.52 3.23 16.53
C ARG A 70 -15.42 4.28 16.63
N VAL A 71 -15.68 5.35 17.37
CA VAL A 71 -14.65 6.32 17.77
C VAL A 71 -13.87 5.72 18.93
N VAL A 72 -12.60 5.40 18.71
CA VAL A 72 -11.70 4.89 19.76
C VAL A 72 -11.05 6.03 20.51
N GLN A 73 -10.64 7.07 19.79
CA GLN A 73 -10.09 8.30 20.35
C GLN A 73 -10.56 9.48 19.51
N ARG A 74 -10.82 10.62 20.16
CA ARG A 74 -11.11 11.90 19.51
C ARG A 74 -10.59 13.04 20.36
N GLN A 75 -9.96 14.02 19.72
CA GLN A 75 -9.51 15.24 20.35
C GLN A 75 -9.58 16.41 19.35
N PRO A 76 -9.76 17.66 19.84
CA PRO A 76 -9.70 18.84 18.98
C PRO A 76 -8.27 19.06 18.46
N LEU A 77 -8.15 19.46 17.20
CA LEU A 77 -6.93 19.98 16.61
C LEU A 77 -6.87 21.49 16.82
N LEU A 78 -5.80 21.96 17.46
CA LEU A 78 -5.62 23.38 17.76
C LEU A 78 -4.53 23.99 16.88
N ALA A 79 -4.81 25.17 16.32
CA ALA A 79 -3.81 26.04 15.70
C ALA A 79 -3.87 27.43 16.34
N ARG A 80 -2.75 27.89 16.92
CA ARG A 80 -2.65 29.17 17.64
C ARG A 80 -3.76 29.35 18.70
N GLY A 81 -4.08 28.28 19.44
CA GLY A 81 -5.09 28.28 20.50
C GLY A 81 -6.55 28.23 20.04
N ARG A 82 -6.81 28.12 18.72
CA ARG A 82 -8.17 27.96 18.17
C ARG A 82 -8.36 26.54 17.68
N GLU A 83 -9.55 25.99 17.89
CA GLU A 83 -9.94 24.72 17.30
C GLU A 83 -10.13 24.90 15.79
N VAL A 84 -9.41 24.09 15.02
CA VAL A 84 -9.41 24.12 13.54
C VAL A 84 -9.85 22.79 12.94
N GLY A 85 -10.03 21.76 13.77
CA GLY A 85 -10.37 20.43 13.28
C GLY A 85 -10.44 19.38 14.36
N ILE A 86 -10.49 18.13 13.92
CA ILE A 86 -10.65 16.93 14.74
C ILE A 86 -9.52 15.96 14.39
N ASP A 87 -8.85 15.44 15.41
CA ASP A 87 -7.96 14.28 15.35
C ASP A 87 -8.70 13.09 15.95
N GLU A 88 -9.02 12.10 15.12
CA GLU A 88 -9.78 10.92 15.55
C GLU A 88 -9.17 9.61 15.07
N HIS A 89 -9.21 8.61 15.95
CA HIS A 89 -8.95 7.21 15.63
C HIS A 89 -10.29 6.48 15.57
N LEU A 90 -10.65 6.01 14.38
CA LEU A 90 -11.83 5.19 14.12
C LEU A 90 -11.44 3.71 13.99
N SER A 91 -12.35 2.83 14.41
CA SER A 91 -12.22 1.38 14.27
C SER A 91 -13.53 0.76 13.83
N PHE A 92 -13.47 -0.26 12.99
CA PHE A 92 -14.65 -1.05 12.58
C PHE A 92 -14.26 -2.48 12.23
N ASP A 93 -15.22 -3.40 12.31
CA ASP A 93 -15.03 -4.79 11.88
C ASP A 93 -14.74 -4.82 10.38
N THR A 94 -13.71 -5.55 9.98
CA THR A 94 -13.41 -5.72 8.55
C THR A 94 -14.61 -6.38 7.86
N PRO A 95 -15.08 -5.85 6.72
CA PRO A 95 -16.15 -6.49 5.95
C PRO A 95 -15.64 -7.64 5.07
N TYR A 96 -14.33 -7.90 5.10
CA TYR A 96 -13.71 -9.00 4.37
C TYR A 96 -14.05 -10.37 4.99
N THR A 97 -14.35 -11.31 4.12
CA THR A 97 -14.41 -12.74 4.41
C THR A 97 -13.44 -13.48 3.47
N PRO A 98 -12.71 -14.51 3.95
CA PRO A 98 -11.81 -15.31 3.13
C PRO A 98 -12.41 -15.77 1.81
N TYR A 99 -11.71 -15.46 0.71
CA TYR A 99 -12.14 -15.85 -0.62
C TYR A 99 -11.85 -17.34 -0.89
N ASP A 100 -10.75 -17.86 -0.36
CA ASP A 100 -10.47 -19.29 -0.24
C ASP A 100 -11.02 -19.87 1.08
N PRO A 101 -12.04 -20.75 1.04
CA PRO A 101 -12.55 -21.44 2.22
C PRO A 101 -11.48 -22.23 2.98
N ALA A 102 -10.43 -22.72 2.30
CA ALA A 102 -9.34 -23.43 2.96
C ALA A 102 -8.41 -22.49 3.75
N TYR A 103 -8.47 -21.18 3.51
CA TYR A 103 -7.77 -20.17 4.31
C TYR A 103 -8.57 -19.73 5.55
N GLN A 104 -9.89 -20.00 5.60
CA GLN A 104 -10.76 -19.63 6.73
C GLN A 104 -10.23 -20.08 8.10
N PRO A 105 -9.75 -21.32 8.30
CA PRO A 105 -9.24 -21.76 9.60
C PRO A 105 -8.00 -20.98 10.04
N GLU A 106 -7.09 -20.68 9.12
CA GLU A 106 -5.89 -19.87 9.40
C GLU A 106 -6.29 -18.43 9.72
N TYR A 107 -7.16 -17.82 8.91
CA TYR A 107 -7.67 -16.48 9.14
C TYR A 107 -8.32 -16.31 10.52
N ALA A 108 -9.09 -17.30 10.98
CA ALA A 108 -9.71 -17.30 12.30
C ALA A 108 -8.71 -17.25 13.46
N THR A 109 -7.44 -17.58 13.23
CA THR A 109 -6.37 -17.45 14.24
C THR A 109 -5.83 -16.03 14.38
N TYR A 110 -6.26 -15.08 13.54
CA TYR A 110 -5.78 -13.70 13.50
C TYR A 110 -6.85 -12.68 13.91
N PRO A 111 -7.32 -12.65 15.17
CA PRO A 111 -8.33 -11.69 15.61
C PRO A 111 -7.87 -10.22 15.45
N GLU A 112 -6.56 -9.94 15.46
CA GLU A 112 -5.99 -8.60 15.34
C GLU A 112 -6.20 -7.97 13.95
N ILE A 113 -6.36 -8.79 12.91
CA ILE A 113 -6.67 -8.28 11.56
C ILE A 113 -8.17 -8.20 11.30
N ALA A 114 -9.03 -8.70 12.20
CA ALA A 114 -10.48 -8.54 12.08
C ALA A 114 -10.97 -7.11 12.36
N GLN A 115 -10.11 -6.26 12.94
CA GLN A 115 -10.39 -4.84 13.21
C GLN A 115 -9.63 -3.94 12.25
N THR A 116 -10.35 -3.12 11.49
CA THR A 116 -9.78 -2.05 10.66
C THR A 116 -9.54 -0.80 11.50
N HIS A 117 -8.43 -0.11 11.27
CA HIS A 117 -8.10 1.13 11.96
C HIS A 117 -7.82 2.27 11.00
N LEU A 118 -8.43 3.42 11.26
CA LEU A 118 -8.32 4.64 10.46
C LEU A 118 -8.07 5.83 11.38
N TRP A 119 -6.94 6.52 11.20
CA TRP A 119 -6.71 7.82 11.82
C TRP A 119 -7.12 8.91 10.85
N SER A 120 -7.77 9.96 11.34
CA SER A 120 -8.27 11.05 10.52
C SER A 120 -7.97 12.39 11.18
N TRP A 121 -7.37 13.30 10.42
CA TRP A 121 -7.22 14.71 10.76
C TRP A 121 -8.13 15.48 9.81
N ARG A 122 -9.22 16.01 10.34
CA ARG A 122 -10.27 16.65 9.55
C ARG A 122 -10.53 18.07 9.98
N HIS A 123 -10.86 18.93 9.05
CA HIS A 123 -11.30 20.29 9.33
C HIS A 123 -12.71 20.27 9.95
N LEU A 124 -13.07 21.37 10.62
CA LEU A 124 -14.44 21.56 11.12
C LEU A 124 -15.41 21.77 9.95
N ASP A 125 -15.01 22.58 8.98
CA ASP A 125 -15.69 22.77 7.72
C ASP A 125 -15.21 21.74 6.69
N PRO A 126 -16.03 21.34 5.69
CA PRO A 126 -15.61 20.41 4.66
C PRO A 126 -14.37 20.89 3.89
N ALA A 127 -13.32 20.08 3.88
CA ALA A 127 -12.11 20.33 3.10
C ALA A 127 -12.38 20.27 1.58
N PRO A 128 -11.64 21.01 0.75
CA PRO A 128 -11.77 20.96 -0.72
C PRO A 128 -11.37 19.60 -1.32
N ALA A 129 -10.59 18.79 -0.60
CA ALA A 129 -10.27 17.42 -0.96
C ALA A 129 -9.77 16.64 0.26
N SER A 130 -9.81 15.31 0.15
CA SER A 130 -9.28 14.36 1.13
C SER A 130 -8.13 13.54 0.57
N ILE A 131 -7.15 13.19 1.39
CA ILE A 131 -6.05 12.29 1.03
C ILE A 131 -5.98 11.10 1.98
N LEU A 132 -6.01 9.90 1.43
CA LEU A 132 -5.89 8.64 2.15
C LEU A 132 -4.46 8.08 2.04
N LEU A 133 -3.82 7.97 3.19
CA LEU A 133 -2.43 7.56 3.36
C LEU A 133 -2.34 6.07 3.72
N THR A 134 -1.36 5.38 3.14
CA THR A 134 -1.02 3.98 3.43
C THR A 134 0.48 3.83 3.67
N HIS A 135 0.92 2.88 4.51
CA HIS A 135 2.32 2.78 4.93
C HIS A 135 3.14 1.70 4.19
N GLY A 136 4.46 1.79 4.33
CA GLY A 136 5.40 0.76 3.85
C GLY A 136 5.40 -0.52 4.70
N TRP A 137 6.03 -1.56 4.19
CA TRP A 137 6.11 -2.88 4.85
C TRP A 137 6.84 -2.81 6.20
N GLY A 138 6.35 -3.56 7.18
CA GLY A 138 6.95 -3.63 8.53
C GLY A 138 6.77 -2.36 9.38
N ALA A 139 6.14 -1.31 8.83
CA ALA A 139 5.80 -0.08 9.51
C ALA A 139 4.38 -0.14 10.10
N GLY A 140 3.76 1.00 10.38
CA GLY A 140 2.37 1.05 10.82
C GLY A 140 2.04 2.07 11.94
N PRO A 141 2.93 2.41 12.88
CA PRO A 141 2.60 3.40 13.91
C PRO A 141 2.26 4.76 13.28
N TRP A 142 1.02 5.21 13.44
CA TRP A 142 0.49 6.42 12.79
C TRP A 142 1.33 7.68 13.05
N TRP A 143 1.94 7.80 14.24
CA TRP A 143 2.75 8.95 14.61
C TRP A 143 4.03 9.05 13.77
N MET A 144 4.60 7.92 13.34
CA MET A 144 5.76 7.90 12.46
C MET A 144 5.36 8.41 11.07
N HIS A 145 4.23 7.93 10.55
CA HIS A 145 3.73 8.31 9.23
C HIS A 145 3.18 9.74 9.19
N ARG A 146 2.72 10.27 10.34
CA ARG A 146 2.41 11.70 10.50
C ARG A 146 3.62 12.58 10.15
N HIS A 147 4.82 12.14 10.51
CA HIS A 147 6.08 12.82 10.18
C HIS A 147 6.62 12.47 8.80
N GLU A 148 6.44 11.23 8.32
CA GLU A 148 6.86 10.79 6.99
C GLU A 148 6.13 11.59 5.91
N TYR A 149 4.80 11.66 5.98
CA TYR A 149 3.95 12.34 4.99
C TYR A 149 3.77 13.83 5.22
N ASP A 150 4.34 14.38 6.30
CA ASP A 150 4.17 15.77 6.70
C ASP A 150 2.69 16.16 6.76
N VAL A 151 1.92 15.39 7.55
CA VAL A 151 0.48 15.61 7.75
C VAL A 151 0.15 17.05 8.15
N PRO A 152 0.94 17.77 8.99
CA PRO A 152 0.70 19.18 9.23
C PRO A 152 0.77 20.05 7.98
N ALA A 153 1.67 19.77 7.03
CA ALA A 153 1.74 20.49 5.77
C ALA A 153 0.56 20.17 4.84
N LEU A 154 0.13 18.90 4.76
CA LEU A 154 -1.07 18.51 4.01
C LEU A 154 -2.33 19.16 4.59
N PHE A 155 -2.49 19.10 5.91
CA PHE A 155 -3.66 19.60 6.63
C PHE A 155 -3.67 21.15 6.67
N HIS A 156 -2.71 21.78 7.34
CA HIS A 156 -2.70 23.25 7.49
C HIS A 156 -2.22 23.99 6.25
N GLY A 157 -1.29 23.40 5.48
CA GLY A 157 -0.65 24.08 4.36
C GLY A 157 -1.41 23.97 3.03
N LEU A 158 -2.07 22.83 2.81
CA LEU A 158 -2.87 22.55 1.61
C LEU A 158 -4.38 22.50 1.91
N GLY A 159 -4.81 22.50 3.17
CA GLY A 159 -6.23 22.48 3.54
C GLY A 159 -6.90 21.13 3.32
N LEU A 160 -6.16 20.03 3.21
CA LEU A 160 -6.72 18.70 2.96
C LEU A 160 -7.20 18.04 4.24
N ASP A 161 -8.30 17.31 4.17
CA ASP A 161 -8.58 16.27 5.17
C ASP A 161 -7.61 15.10 4.94
N VAL A 162 -6.97 14.62 6.00
CA VAL A 162 -5.94 13.59 5.92
C VAL A 162 -6.39 12.35 6.67
N HIS A 163 -6.36 11.21 5.99
CA HIS A 163 -6.72 9.92 6.57
C HIS A 163 -5.52 8.97 6.49
N TYR A 164 -5.33 8.12 7.48
CA TYR A 164 -4.27 7.12 7.51
C TYR A 164 -4.85 5.75 7.84
N TYR A 165 -4.74 4.83 6.88
CA TYR A 165 -5.19 3.46 7.00
C TYR A 165 -4.03 2.55 7.44
N LEU A 166 -4.29 1.70 8.43
CA LEU A 166 -3.35 0.69 8.90
C LEU A 166 -3.66 -0.67 8.27
N ALA A 167 -2.72 -1.17 7.46
CA ALA A 167 -2.84 -2.43 6.74
C ALA A 167 -2.89 -3.64 7.69
N PRO A 168 -3.51 -4.76 7.27
CA PRO A 168 -3.52 -6.00 8.05
C PRO A 168 -2.09 -6.49 8.30
N PHE A 169 -1.90 -7.23 9.40
CA PHE A 169 -0.62 -7.78 9.86
C PHE A 169 0.45 -6.78 10.32
N HIS A 170 0.13 -5.49 10.43
CA HIS A 170 1.10 -4.44 10.77
C HIS A 170 0.75 -3.71 12.07
N ALA A 171 1.79 -3.25 12.79
CA ALA A 171 1.67 -2.55 14.07
C ALA A 171 0.64 -3.20 15.02
N ARG A 172 -0.43 -2.51 15.41
CA ARG A 172 -1.46 -3.07 16.30
C ARG A 172 -2.31 -4.18 15.69
N ARG A 173 -2.19 -4.42 14.38
CA ARG A 173 -2.81 -5.55 13.67
C ARG A 173 -1.82 -6.71 13.48
N THR A 174 -0.68 -6.72 14.18
CA THR A 174 0.29 -7.82 14.16
C THR A 174 -0.25 -9.00 14.97
N PRO A 175 -0.42 -10.20 14.40
CA PRO A 175 -0.87 -11.36 15.16
C PRO A 175 0.10 -11.75 16.28
N ALA A 176 -0.42 -12.22 17.41
CA ALA A 176 0.39 -12.60 18.57
C ALA A 176 1.50 -13.63 18.26
N GLY A 177 1.29 -14.52 17.28
CA GLY A 177 2.28 -15.51 16.85
C GLY A 177 3.37 -14.97 15.91
N ALA A 178 3.27 -13.71 15.45
CA ALA A 178 4.25 -13.09 14.58
C ALA A 178 5.39 -12.45 15.39
N ARG A 179 6.62 -12.58 14.89
CA ARG A 179 7.84 -12.02 15.49
C ARG A 179 7.92 -10.51 15.35
N MET A 180 7.28 -9.96 14.32
CA MET A 180 7.24 -8.52 14.05
C MET A 180 6.06 -8.17 13.14
N GLY A 181 5.67 -6.90 13.15
CA GLY A 181 4.70 -6.37 12.20
C GLY A 181 5.17 -6.52 10.75
N GLY A 182 4.24 -6.83 9.86
CA GLY A 182 4.47 -7.08 8.44
C GLY A 182 4.98 -8.48 8.10
N GLN A 183 5.39 -9.31 9.07
CA GLN A 183 5.96 -10.63 8.79
C GLN A 183 5.07 -11.52 7.92
N LEU A 184 3.75 -11.43 8.12
CA LEU A 184 2.77 -12.29 7.45
C LEU A 184 2.14 -11.64 6.19
N HIS A 185 2.41 -10.35 5.92
CA HIS A 185 1.88 -9.67 4.73
C HIS A 185 2.72 -8.45 4.28
N PRO A 186 3.13 -8.41 2.99
CA PRO A 186 3.29 -9.57 2.12
C PRO A 186 4.23 -10.61 2.75
N SER A 187 4.11 -11.87 2.37
CA SER A 187 5.00 -12.95 2.82
C SER A 187 5.25 -13.97 1.70
N SER A 188 6.06 -14.99 1.96
CA SER A 188 6.30 -16.09 1.02
C SER A 188 5.10 -17.04 0.86
N ASP A 189 4.07 -16.89 1.68
CA ASP A 189 2.82 -17.60 1.51
C ASP A 189 1.95 -16.87 0.47
N LEU A 190 1.87 -17.46 -0.72
CA LEU A 190 1.20 -16.86 -1.86
C LEU A 190 -0.32 -16.73 -1.61
N VAL A 191 -0.93 -17.70 -0.94
CA VAL A 191 -2.36 -17.71 -0.63
C VAL A 191 -2.66 -16.62 0.38
N ARG A 192 -1.97 -16.61 1.53
CA ARG A 192 -2.17 -15.57 2.56
C ARG A 192 -1.90 -14.17 2.00
N THR A 193 -0.90 -14.02 1.14
CA THR A 193 -0.59 -12.72 0.52
C THR A 193 -1.72 -12.25 -0.40
N ASN A 194 -2.28 -13.14 -1.24
CA ASN A 194 -3.46 -12.82 -2.05
C ASN A 194 -4.65 -12.41 -1.17
N GLU A 195 -4.97 -13.21 -0.16
CA GLU A 195 -6.08 -12.96 0.77
C GLU A 195 -5.93 -11.64 1.55
N ALA A 196 -4.72 -11.34 2.02
CA ALA A 196 -4.45 -10.09 2.72
C ALA A 196 -4.56 -8.86 1.81
N PHE A 197 -4.22 -8.98 0.51
CA PHE A 197 -4.48 -7.91 -0.47
C PHE A 197 -5.96 -7.78 -0.82
N ILE A 198 -6.72 -8.89 -0.88
CA ILE A 198 -8.18 -8.85 -1.01
C ILE A 198 -8.80 -8.09 0.16
N GLN A 199 -8.43 -8.46 1.39
CA GLN A 199 -8.85 -7.75 2.60
C GLN A 199 -8.50 -6.26 2.54
N THR A 200 -7.26 -5.93 2.16
CA THR A 200 -6.79 -4.55 2.05
C THR A 200 -7.61 -3.74 1.05
N ALA A 201 -7.90 -4.30 -0.14
CA ALA A 201 -8.69 -3.63 -1.17
C ALA A 201 -10.13 -3.37 -0.73
N ILE A 202 -10.79 -4.37 -0.14
CA ILE A 202 -12.16 -4.24 0.39
C ILE A 202 -12.21 -3.18 1.50
N GLU A 203 -11.27 -3.24 2.45
CA GLU A 203 -11.19 -2.27 3.55
C GLU A 203 -10.94 -0.86 3.04
N LEU A 204 -10.01 -0.65 2.10
CA LEU A 204 -9.75 0.66 1.51
C LEU A 204 -10.94 1.18 0.71
N GLY A 205 -11.59 0.33 -0.08
CA GLY A 205 -12.84 0.68 -0.76
C GLY A 205 -13.93 1.09 0.24
N THR A 206 -13.99 0.45 1.40
CA THR A 206 -14.91 0.79 2.49
C THR A 206 -14.55 2.14 3.13
N VAL A 207 -13.26 2.38 3.38
CA VAL A 207 -12.74 3.65 3.90
C VAL A 207 -13.06 4.80 2.94
N ILE A 208 -12.85 4.61 1.63
CA ILE A 208 -13.22 5.59 0.60
C ILE A 208 -14.72 5.89 0.65
N SER A 209 -15.59 4.87 0.76
CA SER A 209 -17.03 5.08 0.95
C SER A 209 -17.36 5.89 2.20
N LEU A 210 -16.67 5.63 3.32
CA LEU A 210 -16.86 6.34 4.59
C LEU A 210 -16.40 7.80 4.52
N ILE A 211 -15.31 8.08 3.80
CA ILE A 211 -14.81 9.44 3.55
C ILE A 211 -15.84 10.18 2.70
N LEU A 212 -16.25 9.62 1.56
CA LEU A 212 -17.19 10.24 0.62
C LEU A 212 -18.59 10.46 1.21
N LYS A 213 -19.03 9.59 2.13
CA LYS A 213 -20.29 9.76 2.86
C LYS A 213 -20.27 10.98 3.79
N ARG A 214 -19.09 11.39 4.26
CA ARG A 214 -18.91 12.57 5.14
C ARG A 214 -18.66 13.84 4.35
N ASN A 215 -17.82 13.76 3.32
CA ASN A 215 -17.48 14.86 2.45
C ASN A 215 -17.38 14.34 1.02
N SER A 216 -18.25 14.83 0.13
CA SER A 216 -18.29 14.44 -1.29
C SER A 216 -17.23 15.13 -2.15
N ALA A 217 -16.33 15.90 -1.53
CA ALA A 217 -15.19 16.49 -2.21
C ALA A 217 -14.23 15.41 -2.76
N PRO A 218 -13.38 15.77 -3.74
CA PRO A 218 -12.41 14.86 -4.33
C PRO A 218 -11.57 14.08 -3.30
N VAL A 219 -11.33 12.79 -3.57
CA VAL A 219 -10.51 11.93 -2.71
C VAL A 219 -9.34 11.33 -3.49
N GLY A 220 -8.14 11.39 -2.94
CA GLY A 220 -6.98 10.74 -3.51
C GLY A 220 -6.26 9.82 -2.55
N MET A 221 -5.35 9.02 -3.09
CA MET A 221 -4.50 8.12 -2.30
C MET A 221 -3.03 8.42 -2.48
N MET A 222 -2.28 8.30 -1.40
CA MET A 222 -0.83 8.40 -1.39
C MET A 222 -0.25 7.32 -0.47
N GLY A 223 0.88 6.75 -0.86
CA GLY A 223 1.54 5.76 -0.02
C GLY A 223 2.97 5.51 -0.45
N SER A 224 3.77 5.06 0.50
CA SER A 224 5.21 4.83 0.38
C SER A 224 5.50 3.34 0.35
N SER A 225 6.36 2.88 -0.57
CA SER A 225 6.77 1.48 -0.69
C SER A 225 5.57 0.54 -0.88
N LEU A 226 5.28 -0.37 0.06
CA LEU A 226 4.04 -1.17 0.07
C LEU A 226 2.79 -0.31 -0.05
N GLY A 227 2.74 0.85 0.61
CA GLY A 227 1.63 1.78 0.46
C GLY A 227 1.55 2.38 -0.95
N GLY A 228 2.69 2.57 -1.62
CA GLY A 228 2.74 3.00 -3.02
C GLY A 228 2.19 1.93 -3.96
N TYR A 229 2.57 0.67 -3.73
CA TYR A 229 1.99 -0.49 -4.41
C TYR A 229 0.47 -0.57 -4.23
N THR A 230 0.01 -0.47 -2.98
CA THR A 230 -1.42 -0.50 -2.64
C THR A 230 -2.17 0.68 -3.25
N SER A 231 -1.58 1.89 -3.24
CA SER A 231 -2.18 3.06 -3.89
C SER A 231 -2.29 2.87 -5.40
N ALA A 232 -1.27 2.27 -6.04
CA ALA A 232 -1.30 1.95 -7.46
C ALA A 232 -2.33 0.86 -7.82
N LEU A 233 -2.49 -0.16 -6.95
CA LEU A 233 -3.55 -1.15 -7.08
C LEU A 233 -4.92 -0.49 -6.96
N MET A 234 -5.16 0.29 -5.90
CA MET A 234 -6.43 1.00 -5.68
C MET A 234 -6.80 1.92 -6.84
N ALA A 235 -5.82 2.63 -7.41
CA ALA A 235 -6.05 3.46 -8.60
C ALA A 235 -6.55 2.68 -9.82
N SER A 236 -6.34 1.36 -9.87
CA SER A 236 -6.76 0.49 -10.96
C SER A 236 -8.07 -0.25 -10.68
N ILE A 237 -8.51 -0.31 -9.42
CA ILE A 237 -9.72 -1.04 -9.04
C ILE A 237 -10.86 -0.11 -8.59
N ASP A 238 -10.57 1.04 -7.99
CA ASP A 238 -11.58 1.97 -7.48
C ASP A 238 -11.66 3.25 -8.33
N ALA A 239 -12.77 3.39 -9.06
CA ALA A 239 -13.00 4.53 -9.96
C ALA A 239 -13.29 5.85 -9.22
N ARG A 240 -13.48 5.80 -7.90
CA ARG A 240 -13.85 6.96 -7.08
C ARG A 240 -12.64 7.78 -6.63
N LEU A 241 -11.43 7.32 -6.91
CA LEU A 241 -10.21 8.09 -6.64
C LEU A 241 -10.04 9.17 -7.72
N ASP A 242 -9.99 10.43 -7.28
CA ASP A 242 -9.75 11.58 -8.14
C ASP A 242 -8.29 11.75 -8.50
N PHE A 243 -7.36 11.40 -7.61
CA PHE A 243 -5.92 11.47 -7.84
C PHE A 243 -5.16 10.38 -7.10
N VAL A 244 -3.96 10.05 -7.58
CA VAL A 244 -3.10 9.05 -6.91
C VAL A 244 -1.64 9.46 -6.94
N ILE A 245 -0.95 9.23 -5.82
CA ILE A 245 0.45 9.58 -5.59
C ILE A 245 1.24 8.39 -5.01
N PRO A 246 1.58 7.38 -5.83
CA PRO A 246 2.45 6.30 -5.38
C PRO A 246 3.89 6.80 -5.17
N VAL A 247 4.43 6.62 -3.97
CA VAL A 247 5.80 6.99 -3.60
C VAL A 247 6.67 5.74 -3.49
N MET A 248 7.74 5.70 -4.28
CA MET A 248 8.64 4.56 -4.45
C MET A 248 7.87 3.22 -4.57
N PRO A 249 6.85 3.14 -5.46
CA PRO A 249 6.02 1.95 -5.55
C PRO A 249 6.80 0.82 -6.22
N PRO A 250 6.91 -0.36 -5.61
CA PRO A 250 7.22 -1.53 -6.40
C PRO A 250 6.09 -1.74 -7.42
N ALA A 251 6.44 -2.10 -8.65
CA ALA A 251 5.43 -2.35 -9.69
C ALA A 251 4.83 -3.77 -9.59
N SER A 252 5.58 -4.70 -9.00
CA SER A 252 5.18 -6.10 -8.86
C SER A 252 5.84 -6.72 -7.64
N MET A 253 5.04 -7.25 -6.72
CA MET A 253 5.55 -8.07 -5.60
C MET A 253 6.29 -9.30 -6.10
N ALA A 254 5.83 -9.89 -7.21
CA ALA A 254 6.47 -11.04 -7.82
C ALA A 254 7.89 -10.70 -8.27
N HIS A 255 8.08 -9.53 -8.87
CA HIS A 255 9.40 -9.04 -9.26
C HIS A 255 10.31 -8.81 -8.04
N LEU A 256 9.77 -8.19 -6.97
CA LEU A 256 10.53 -8.00 -5.73
C LEU A 256 10.95 -9.33 -5.08
N LEU A 257 10.06 -10.32 -5.01
CA LEU A 257 10.32 -11.55 -4.25
C LEU A 257 11.03 -12.62 -5.08
N TRP A 258 10.74 -12.73 -6.37
CA TRP A 258 11.37 -13.72 -7.25
C TRP A 258 12.71 -13.26 -7.81
N ASP A 259 12.74 -12.10 -8.49
CA ASP A 259 13.94 -11.69 -9.24
C ASP A 259 15.02 -11.10 -8.33
N HIS A 260 14.63 -10.50 -7.21
CA HIS A 260 15.58 -10.13 -6.16
C HIS A 260 15.78 -11.27 -5.14
N GLY A 261 15.32 -12.49 -5.42
CA GLY A 261 15.51 -13.70 -4.60
C GLY A 261 16.68 -14.59 -5.02
N GLY A 262 17.65 -14.08 -5.79
CA GLY A 262 18.79 -14.88 -6.24
C GLY A 262 19.56 -15.54 -5.08
N GLY A 263 19.71 -16.86 -5.12
CA GLY A 263 20.36 -17.67 -4.08
C GLY A 263 19.46 -18.05 -2.89
N ASP A 264 18.16 -17.77 -2.95
CA ASP A 264 17.19 -18.15 -1.91
C ASP A 264 16.88 -19.67 -1.97
N PRO A 265 17.12 -20.44 -0.89
CA PRO A 265 16.77 -21.85 -0.82
C PRO A 265 15.29 -22.13 -1.07
N MET A 266 14.38 -21.23 -0.66
CA MET A 266 12.94 -21.39 -0.87
C MET A 266 12.58 -21.28 -2.35
N ARG A 267 13.21 -20.34 -3.06
CA ARG A 267 13.07 -20.22 -4.51
C ARG A 267 13.63 -21.45 -5.21
N ALA A 268 14.84 -21.89 -4.85
CA ALA A 268 15.45 -23.08 -5.45
C ALA A 268 14.59 -24.34 -5.25
N GLN A 269 14.00 -24.49 -4.07
CA GLN A 269 13.04 -25.55 -3.78
C GLN A 269 11.77 -25.42 -4.64
N ALA A 270 11.19 -24.22 -4.73
CA ALA A 270 10.02 -24.00 -5.56
C ALA A 270 10.30 -24.28 -7.05
N GLU A 271 11.48 -23.89 -7.55
CA GLU A 271 11.95 -24.20 -8.91
C GLU A 271 12.09 -25.72 -9.12
N ALA A 272 12.67 -26.45 -8.15
CA ALA A 272 12.79 -27.90 -8.20
C ALA A 272 11.42 -28.63 -8.22
N LEU A 273 10.39 -28.01 -7.65
CA LEU A 273 9.01 -28.50 -7.67
C LEU A 273 8.22 -28.03 -8.91
N GLY A 274 8.84 -27.26 -9.82
CA GLY A 274 8.24 -26.83 -11.08
C GLY A 274 7.59 -25.44 -11.04
N MET A 275 7.79 -24.64 -9.98
CA MET A 275 7.44 -23.22 -10.00
C MET A 275 8.37 -22.49 -10.98
N THR A 276 7.78 -21.74 -11.90
CA THR A 276 8.54 -20.87 -12.81
C THR A 276 8.30 -19.41 -12.45
N ARG A 277 9.21 -18.54 -12.86
CA ARG A 277 9.01 -17.08 -12.77
C ARG A 277 7.65 -16.65 -13.31
N ALA A 278 7.26 -17.17 -14.49
CA ALA A 278 5.99 -16.85 -15.11
C ALA A 278 4.78 -17.28 -14.26
N ARG A 279 4.81 -18.49 -13.69
CA ARG A 279 3.76 -18.97 -12.77
C ARG A 279 3.67 -18.13 -11.50
N PHE A 280 4.80 -17.76 -10.92
CA PHE A 280 4.85 -16.93 -9.71
C PHE A 280 4.24 -15.54 -9.95
N HIS A 281 4.62 -14.89 -11.07
CA HIS A 281 4.01 -13.63 -11.50
C HIS A 281 2.51 -13.78 -11.77
N HIS A 282 2.11 -14.89 -12.41
CA HIS A 282 0.72 -15.17 -12.70
C HIS A 282 -0.09 -15.29 -11.40
N PHE A 283 0.35 -16.07 -10.41
CA PHE A 283 -0.38 -16.29 -9.15
C PHE A 283 -0.61 -15.06 -8.27
N TRP A 284 0.07 -13.94 -8.55
CA TRP A 284 -0.14 -12.64 -7.90
C TRP A 284 -0.70 -11.57 -8.84
N SER A 285 -1.24 -11.97 -10.00
CA SER A 285 -1.81 -11.01 -10.94
C SER A 285 -3.03 -10.28 -10.36
N LEU A 286 -3.84 -10.90 -9.50
CA LEU A 286 -5.05 -10.30 -8.94
C LEU A 286 -4.79 -8.93 -8.29
N HIS A 287 -3.76 -8.86 -7.45
CA HIS A 287 -3.41 -7.66 -6.68
C HIS A 287 -2.26 -6.86 -7.32
N SER A 288 -1.77 -7.25 -8.50
CA SER A 288 -0.69 -6.55 -9.19
C SER A 288 -1.19 -5.28 -9.89
N PRO A 289 -0.60 -4.09 -9.62
CA PRO A 289 -0.91 -2.85 -10.31
C PRO A 289 -0.67 -2.89 -11.82
N LEU A 290 0.13 -3.85 -12.30
CA LEU A 290 0.42 -4.05 -13.73
C LEU A 290 -0.63 -4.89 -14.45
N THR A 291 -1.53 -5.54 -13.73
CA THR A 291 -2.58 -6.39 -14.35
C THR A 291 -3.73 -5.54 -14.85
N HIS A 292 -4.13 -4.54 -14.05
CA HIS A 292 -5.32 -3.72 -14.29
C HIS A 292 -4.92 -2.33 -14.78
N ARG A 293 -5.72 -1.72 -15.66
CA ARG A 293 -5.47 -0.34 -16.09
C ARG A 293 -5.92 0.65 -15.01
N PRO A 294 -5.13 1.71 -14.75
CA PRO A 294 -5.54 2.76 -13.81
C PRO A 294 -6.83 3.46 -14.27
N LYS A 295 -7.80 3.60 -13.36
CA LYS A 295 -9.08 4.27 -13.55
C LYS A 295 -9.01 5.77 -13.25
N VAL A 296 -8.07 6.19 -12.40
CA VAL A 296 -7.75 7.62 -12.14
C VAL A 296 -7.33 8.30 -13.44
N ALA A 297 -7.78 9.53 -13.72
CA ALA A 297 -7.41 10.25 -14.95
C ALA A 297 -5.89 10.41 -15.10
N TRP A 298 -5.38 10.40 -16.35
CA TRP A 298 -3.93 10.38 -16.64
C TRP A 298 -3.17 11.58 -16.04
N ASP A 299 -3.73 12.76 -16.16
CA ASP A 299 -3.22 14.03 -15.63
C ASP A 299 -3.30 14.11 -14.10
N ARG A 300 -4.00 13.18 -13.45
CA ARG A 300 -4.17 13.07 -12.00
C ARG A 300 -3.40 11.91 -11.37
N ARG A 301 -2.34 11.46 -12.05
CA ARG A 301 -1.40 10.45 -11.55
C ARG A 301 -0.02 11.08 -11.36
N LEU A 302 0.55 10.97 -10.16
CA LEU A 302 1.91 11.39 -9.86
C LEU A 302 2.71 10.22 -9.29
N ILE A 303 3.72 9.74 -10.02
CA ILE A 303 4.66 8.75 -9.48
C ILE A 303 5.87 9.47 -8.90
N ILE A 304 6.26 9.14 -7.67
CA ILE A 304 7.43 9.73 -7.00
C ILE A 304 8.47 8.65 -6.77
N THR A 305 9.73 8.84 -7.18
CA THR A 305 10.80 7.86 -6.93
C THR A 305 12.11 8.45 -6.41
N GLY A 306 12.87 7.65 -5.68
CA GLY A 306 14.19 8.01 -5.17
C GLY A 306 15.31 7.69 -6.16
N LEU A 307 16.27 8.60 -6.36
CA LEU A 307 17.47 8.36 -7.18
C LEU A 307 18.45 7.36 -6.53
N GLY A 308 18.39 7.24 -5.20
CA GLY A 308 19.18 6.31 -4.40
C GLY A 308 18.50 4.97 -4.16
N ASP A 309 17.26 4.77 -4.63
CA ASP A 309 16.48 3.57 -4.36
C ASP A 309 17.10 2.35 -5.06
N THR A 310 17.51 1.36 -4.26
CA THR A 310 17.96 0.06 -4.79
C THR A 310 17.02 -1.09 -4.47
N LEU A 311 15.94 -0.84 -3.74
CA LEU A 311 14.93 -1.85 -3.45
C LEU A 311 13.91 -1.90 -4.59
N VAL A 312 13.37 -0.74 -4.95
CA VAL A 312 12.55 -0.53 -6.13
C VAL A 312 13.46 0.02 -7.21
N THR A 313 13.91 -0.87 -8.09
CA THR A 313 14.85 -0.49 -9.15
C THR A 313 14.21 0.49 -10.14
N ALA A 314 15.06 1.15 -10.95
CA ALA A 314 14.60 1.98 -12.05
C ALA A 314 13.71 1.20 -13.04
N ASP A 315 13.94 -0.10 -13.21
CA ASP A 315 13.12 -0.96 -14.06
C ASP A 315 11.72 -1.20 -13.49
N HIS A 316 11.58 -1.33 -12.16
CA HIS A 316 10.27 -1.40 -11.51
C HIS A 316 9.50 -0.11 -11.73
N THR A 317 10.17 1.01 -11.48
CA THR A 317 9.60 2.35 -11.69
C THR A 317 9.13 2.51 -13.13
N ARG A 318 9.99 2.15 -14.09
CA ARG A 318 9.69 2.25 -15.52
C ARG A 318 8.51 1.38 -15.92
N ALA A 319 8.42 0.13 -15.44
CA ALA A 319 7.31 -0.75 -15.77
C ALA A 319 5.95 -0.17 -15.35
N LEU A 320 5.85 0.37 -14.13
CA LEU A 320 4.61 1.03 -13.69
C LEU A 320 4.34 2.31 -14.47
N TRP A 321 5.36 3.14 -14.67
CA TRP A 321 5.24 4.41 -15.40
C TRP A 321 4.78 4.19 -16.85
N GLU A 322 5.35 3.21 -17.55
CA GLU A 322 4.94 2.84 -18.91
C GLU A 322 3.53 2.24 -18.93
N HIS A 323 3.19 1.37 -17.98
CA HIS A 323 1.84 0.80 -17.86
C HIS A 323 0.76 1.86 -17.61
N TRP A 324 1.12 2.96 -16.96
CA TRP A 324 0.24 4.10 -16.68
C TRP A 324 0.23 5.17 -17.78
N ASP A 325 0.81 4.87 -18.94
CA ASP A 325 0.92 5.77 -20.10
C ASP A 325 1.77 7.01 -19.81
N ARG A 326 2.84 6.83 -19.03
CA ARG A 326 3.88 7.81 -18.75
C ARG A 326 3.36 9.11 -18.12
N PRO A 327 2.64 9.06 -16.97
CA PRO A 327 2.12 10.25 -16.31
C PRO A 327 3.25 11.06 -15.65
N ARG A 328 2.88 12.10 -14.90
CA ARG A 328 3.86 12.92 -14.15
C ARG A 328 4.74 12.04 -13.27
N HIS A 329 6.05 12.17 -13.43
CA HIS A 329 7.06 11.45 -12.66
C HIS A 329 8.02 12.42 -12.01
N PHE A 330 8.11 12.39 -10.69
CA PHE A 330 9.04 13.20 -9.92
C PHE A 330 10.12 12.34 -9.27
N ARG A 331 11.38 12.78 -9.37
CA ARG A 331 12.53 12.12 -8.76
C ARG A 331 13.15 12.98 -7.68
N PHE A 332 13.51 12.39 -6.55
CA PHE A 332 14.20 13.08 -5.47
C PHE A 332 15.50 12.35 -5.07
N PRO A 333 16.50 13.03 -4.51
CA PRO A 333 17.83 12.47 -4.25
C PRO A 333 17.93 11.54 -3.02
N GLY A 334 16.81 10.96 -2.55
CA GLY A 334 16.79 9.99 -1.45
C GLY A 334 16.76 8.54 -1.93
N GLY A 335 16.84 7.60 -0.98
CA GLY A 335 16.67 6.17 -1.19
C GLY A 335 15.46 5.61 -0.45
N HIS A 336 15.28 4.30 -0.51
CA HIS A 336 14.09 3.61 -0.02
C HIS A 336 13.99 3.62 1.51
N ALA A 337 15.07 3.27 2.19
CA ALA A 337 15.17 3.23 3.65
C ALA A 337 15.25 4.63 4.26
N TRP A 338 15.96 5.54 3.59
CA TRP A 338 16.12 6.93 4.00
C TRP A 338 15.71 7.88 2.89
N GLN A 339 14.49 8.42 3.02
CA GLN A 339 13.93 9.46 2.17
C GLN A 339 14.55 10.84 2.48
N VAL A 340 15.88 10.94 2.40
CA VAL A 340 16.61 12.20 2.60
C VAL A 340 16.09 13.21 1.58
N GLN A 341 15.85 14.45 2.03
CA GLN A 341 15.22 15.51 1.24
C GLN A 341 13.75 15.27 0.84
N ARG A 342 12.98 14.47 1.61
CA ARG A 342 11.53 14.28 1.42
C ARG A 342 10.71 15.55 1.22
N LYS A 343 11.13 16.66 1.84
CA LYS A 343 10.52 18.00 1.65
C LYS A 343 10.42 18.42 0.17
N ARG A 344 11.29 17.91 -0.71
CA ARG A 344 11.22 18.17 -2.16
C ARG A 344 9.97 17.54 -2.77
N TYR A 345 9.71 16.27 -2.49
CA TYR A 345 8.54 15.61 -3.06
C TYR A 345 7.24 16.09 -2.38
N HIS A 346 7.25 16.50 -1.11
CA HIS A 346 6.08 17.16 -0.51
C HIS A 346 5.72 18.48 -1.20
N ARG A 347 6.71 19.29 -1.60
CA ARG A 347 6.46 20.49 -2.41
C ARG A 347 5.88 20.13 -3.78
N GLU A 348 6.41 19.08 -4.39
CA GLU A 348 5.88 18.57 -5.66
C GLU A 348 4.43 18.11 -5.52
N VAL A 349 4.07 17.38 -4.45
CA VAL A 349 2.68 17.00 -4.17
C VAL A 349 1.79 18.23 -4.10
N GLY A 350 2.18 19.26 -3.36
CA GLY A 350 1.40 20.51 -3.30
C GLY A 350 1.29 21.21 -4.66
N GLN A 351 2.33 21.17 -5.48
CA GLN A 351 2.29 21.74 -6.84
C GLN A 351 1.38 20.94 -7.76
N PHE A 352 1.53 19.63 -7.76
CA PHE A 352 0.68 18.71 -8.52
C PHE A 352 -0.80 18.92 -8.19
N LEU A 353 -1.18 19.00 -6.91
CA LEU A 353 -2.57 19.22 -6.50
C LEU A 353 -3.12 20.59 -6.93
N ARG A 354 -2.28 21.64 -7.00
CA ARG A 354 -2.65 22.93 -7.60
C ARG A 354 -2.84 22.82 -9.12
N ASP A 355 -1.92 22.13 -9.80
CA ASP A 355 -1.94 21.99 -11.26
C ASP A 355 -3.19 21.24 -11.74
N ILE A 356 -3.68 20.28 -10.96
CA ILE A 356 -4.93 19.54 -11.27
C ILE A 356 -6.19 20.25 -10.73
N GLY A 357 -6.06 21.47 -10.21
CA GLY A 357 -7.18 22.34 -9.82
C GLY A 357 -7.87 21.98 -8.49
N LEU A 358 -7.28 21.14 -7.64
CA LEU A 358 -7.88 20.75 -6.35
C LEU A 358 -7.63 21.76 -5.23
N LEU A 359 -6.62 22.63 -5.40
CA LEU A 359 -6.27 23.66 -4.44
C LEU A 359 -6.47 25.03 -5.10
N GLY A 360 -7.17 25.94 -4.44
CA GLY A 360 -7.34 27.31 -4.93
C GLY A 360 -5.99 27.99 -5.21
N GLY A 361 -5.94 28.80 -6.27
CA GLY A 361 -4.80 29.69 -6.51
C GLY A 361 -4.63 30.61 -5.31
N ARG A 362 -3.39 30.69 -4.79
CA ARG A 362 -3.07 31.68 -3.76
C ARG A 362 -3.01 33.07 -4.34
#